data_AF-A0A8H5KBP0-F1
#
_entry.id   AF-A0A8H5KBP0-F1
#
_cell.length_a   1.000
_cell.length_b   1.000
_cell.length_c   1.000
_cell.angle_alpha   90.00
_cell.angle_beta   90.00
_cell.angle_gamma   90.00
#
_symmetry.space_group_name_H-M   'P 1'
#
loop_
_entity.id
_entity.type
_entity.pdbx_description
1 polymer ?
#
loop_
_entity_poly.entity_id
_entity_poly.type
_entity_poly.pdbx_seq_one_letter_code
_entity_poly.pdbx_strand_id
1 'polypeptide(L)'
;MTDFLWRPPRKEPGIKRRPLDKRDPANIQYYHNWGFTVYRTYYGQSSDSDKHWETLIDAMTRQSHLALGFYEAERIFQEDQHQIWGLYGDKSVYVDDISRLKKLFRLTLREDPSLLDGLDIAQIRELCRKELPEARKNIEGAKSCFVFVADEEVLKDIARGVFVIKVVGYDWDEDRLGQCWMRIPTGEVLELWQALLLWDSIDSDPYREIKDHWFGEESKRYTWPGDASIHPTGGCSEARTAWPESRSRFSQFRLDY
;
A
#
# COMPACT_ATOMS: atom_id res chain seq x y z
N MET A 1 8.97 -10.25 -3.07
CA MET A 1 7.88 -9.32 -3.49
C MET A 1 7.61 -9.38 -4.99
N THR A 2 8.59 -9.12 -5.86
CA THR A 2 8.42 -9.15 -7.34
C THR A 2 7.84 -10.47 -7.86
N ASP A 3 8.24 -11.59 -7.26
CA ASP A 3 7.75 -12.93 -7.65
C ASP A 3 6.25 -13.13 -7.43
N PHE A 4 5.64 -12.45 -6.44
CA PHE A 4 4.18 -12.50 -6.22
C PHE A 4 3.40 -11.78 -7.32
N LEU A 5 4.03 -10.82 -8.00
CA LEU A 5 3.44 -10.01 -9.07
C LEU A 5 3.59 -10.67 -10.45
N TRP A 6 4.42 -11.70 -10.57
CA TRP A 6 4.72 -12.37 -11.84
C TRP A 6 3.62 -13.37 -12.22
N ARG A 7 2.89 -13.09 -13.30
CA ARG A 7 1.76 -13.89 -13.81
C ARG A 7 1.93 -14.23 -15.30
N PRO A 8 2.93 -15.05 -15.67
CA PRO A 8 3.13 -15.45 -17.06
C PRO A 8 1.96 -16.31 -17.55
N PRO A 9 1.68 -16.33 -18.86
CA PRO A 9 0.65 -17.20 -19.44
C PRO A 9 0.91 -18.66 -19.07
N ARG A 10 -0.16 -19.36 -18.68
CA ARG A 10 -0.10 -20.79 -18.38
C ARG A 10 0.39 -21.54 -19.63
N LYS A 11 1.27 -22.52 -19.43
CA LYS A 11 1.70 -23.41 -20.51
C LYS A 11 0.50 -24.24 -20.96
N GLU A 12 0.22 -24.25 -22.26
CA GLU A 12 -0.76 -25.17 -22.83
C GLU A 12 -0.32 -26.62 -22.55
N PRO A 13 -1.24 -27.50 -22.11
CA PRO A 13 -0.92 -28.90 -21.84
C PRO A 13 -0.24 -29.54 -23.05
N GLY A 14 0.91 -30.19 -22.83
CA GLY A 14 1.65 -30.92 -23.87
C GLY A 14 2.65 -30.08 -24.68
N ILE A 15 2.64 -28.74 -24.60
CA ILE A 15 3.60 -27.90 -25.32
C ILE A 15 4.82 -27.59 -24.46
N LYS A 16 6.01 -28.07 -24.87
CA LYS A 16 7.29 -27.70 -24.25
C LYS A 16 7.67 -26.27 -24.64
N ARG A 17 7.21 -25.27 -23.87
CA ARG A 17 7.76 -23.90 -23.93
C ARG A 17 8.88 -23.73 -22.91
N ARG A 18 9.97 -23.06 -23.34
CA ARG A 18 10.98 -22.54 -22.40
C ARG A 18 10.28 -21.63 -21.37
N PRO A 19 10.64 -21.71 -20.08
CA PRO A 19 10.16 -20.73 -19.10
C PRO A 19 10.48 -19.32 -19.59
N LEU A 20 9.51 -18.40 -19.45
CA LEU A 20 9.77 -16.99 -19.70
C LEU A 20 10.73 -16.47 -18.64
N ASP A 21 11.73 -15.71 -19.08
CA ASP A 21 12.64 -15.05 -18.16
C ASP A 21 11.94 -13.84 -17.55
N LYS A 22 11.73 -13.89 -16.23
CA LYS A 22 11.09 -12.81 -15.46
C LYS A 22 11.89 -11.51 -15.47
N ARG A 23 13.18 -11.56 -15.83
CA ARG A 23 14.10 -10.41 -15.85
C ARG A 23 14.15 -9.72 -17.21
N ASP A 24 13.66 -10.36 -18.27
CA ASP A 24 13.61 -9.77 -19.60
C ASP A 24 12.65 -8.57 -19.61
N PRO A 25 13.10 -7.35 -19.99
CA PRO A 25 12.24 -6.18 -20.11
C PRO A 25 11.04 -6.39 -21.03
N ALA A 26 11.17 -7.25 -22.06
CA ALA A 26 10.10 -7.59 -22.98
C ALA A 26 8.96 -8.40 -22.33
N ASN A 27 9.12 -8.82 -21.08
CA ASN A 27 8.13 -9.58 -20.31
C ASN A 27 7.43 -8.75 -19.24
N ILE A 28 7.64 -7.41 -19.20
CA ILE A 28 7.06 -6.55 -18.17
C ILE A 28 5.53 -6.59 -18.11
N GLN A 29 4.87 -6.84 -19.25
CA GLN A 29 3.41 -6.99 -19.35
C GLN A 29 2.84 -8.19 -18.58
N TYR A 30 3.68 -9.14 -18.17
CA TYR A 30 3.25 -10.28 -17.35
C TYR A 30 3.33 -10.00 -15.85
N TYR A 31 3.77 -8.81 -15.46
CA TYR A 31 3.68 -8.35 -14.08
C TYR A 31 2.36 -7.62 -13.84
N HIS A 32 1.72 -7.94 -12.73
CA HIS A 32 0.58 -7.17 -12.25
C HIS A 32 1.04 -5.95 -11.44
N ASN A 33 0.23 -4.89 -11.46
CA ASN A 33 0.43 -3.74 -10.58
C ASN A 33 0.10 -4.11 -9.13
N TRP A 34 0.77 -3.45 -8.18
CA TRP A 34 0.49 -3.57 -6.75
C TRP A 34 0.14 -2.21 -6.15
N GLY A 35 -0.48 -2.23 -4.98
CA GLY A 35 -0.99 -1.05 -4.27
C GLY A 35 -2.47 -1.22 -3.96
N PHE A 36 -3.20 -0.12 -3.81
CA PHE A 36 -4.57 -0.15 -3.29
C PHE A 36 -5.53 0.77 -4.08
N THR A 37 -6.82 0.48 -3.98
CA THR A 37 -7.86 1.40 -4.42
C THR A 37 -8.11 2.44 -3.33
N VAL A 38 -8.21 3.71 -3.71
CA VAL A 38 -8.45 4.84 -2.81
C VAL A 38 -9.78 5.49 -3.18
N TYR A 39 -10.73 5.50 -2.25
CA TYR A 39 -12.03 6.14 -2.40
C TYR A 39 -12.03 7.51 -1.74
N ARG A 40 -12.35 8.56 -2.49
CA ARG A 40 -12.65 9.88 -1.95
C ARG A 40 -14.15 9.96 -1.66
N THR A 41 -14.53 10.16 -0.40
CA THR A 41 -15.94 10.27 -0.01
C THR A 41 -16.32 11.66 0.49
N TYR A 42 -15.35 12.58 0.53
CA TYR A 42 -15.60 13.98 0.87
C TYR A 42 -15.05 14.91 -0.21
N TYR A 43 -15.92 15.79 -0.71
CA TYR A 43 -15.58 16.72 -1.79
C TYR A 43 -15.50 18.17 -1.32
N GLY A 44 -16.01 18.48 -0.12
CA GLY A 44 -16.02 19.84 0.43
C GLY A 44 -16.80 20.83 -0.44
N GLN A 45 -16.97 22.07 0.06
CA GLN A 45 -17.56 23.16 -0.73
C GLN A 45 -16.50 24.13 -1.28
N SER A 46 -15.24 24.00 -0.86
CA SER A 46 -14.13 24.86 -1.27
C SER A 46 -13.11 24.11 -2.12
N SER A 47 -12.39 24.86 -2.96
CA SER A 47 -11.24 24.37 -3.75
C SER A 47 -10.11 23.78 -2.90
N ASP A 48 -10.11 24.02 -1.59
CA ASP A 48 -9.11 23.49 -0.67
C ASP A 48 -9.24 21.96 -0.50
N SER A 49 -10.46 21.41 -0.60
CA SER A 49 -10.65 19.96 -0.49
C SER A 49 -9.97 19.20 -1.63
N ASP A 50 -9.99 19.74 -2.84
CA ASP A 50 -9.30 19.15 -4.00
C ASP A 50 -7.79 19.19 -3.80
N LYS A 51 -7.26 20.33 -3.31
CA LYS A 51 -5.84 20.46 -2.98
C LYS A 51 -5.39 19.45 -1.92
N HIS A 52 -6.21 19.23 -0.88
CA HIS A 52 -5.89 18.25 0.18
C HIS A 52 -5.95 16.82 -0.34
N TRP A 53 -6.89 16.50 -1.23
CA TRP A 53 -6.94 15.21 -1.92
C TRP A 53 -5.69 14.99 -2.78
N GLU A 54 -5.31 15.95 -3.63
CA GLU A 54 -4.10 15.86 -4.44
C GLU A 54 -2.83 15.70 -3.59
N THR A 55 -2.75 16.45 -2.48
CA THR A 55 -1.65 16.37 -1.51
C THR A 55 -1.55 14.98 -0.89
N LEU A 56 -2.69 14.38 -0.52
CA LEU A 56 -2.74 13.02 0.04
C LEU A 56 -2.21 11.99 -0.96
N ILE A 57 -2.67 12.03 -2.21
CA ILE A 57 -2.26 11.08 -3.25
C ILE A 57 -0.77 11.24 -3.60
N ASP A 58 -0.29 12.48 -3.72
CA ASP A 58 1.14 12.75 -3.95
C ASP A 58 1.99 12.22 -2.80
N ALA A 59 1.59 12.50 -1.54
CA ALA A 59 2.28 12.00 -0.35
C ALA A 59 2.34 10.47 -0.37
N MET A 60 1.20 9.78 -0.44
CA MET A 60 1.17 8.30 -0.46
C MET A 60 2.06 7.71 -1.55
N THR A 61 2.08 8.32 -2.74
CA THR A 61 2.89 7.87 -3.87
C THR A 61 4.37 8.04 -3.60
N ARG A 62 4.81 9.26 -3.23
CA ARG A 62 6.22 9.55 -2.99
C ARG A 62 6.76 8.80 -1.79
N GLN A 63 5.96 8.69 -0.73
CA GLN A 63 6.33 7.97 0.48
C GLN A 63 6.48 6.47 0.20
N SER A 64 5.59 5.86 -0.57
CA SER A 64 5.74 4.46 -0.99
C SER A 64 7.02 4.23 -1.81
N HIS A 65 7.35 5.17 -2.70
CA HIS A 65 8.60 5.12 -3.48
C HIS A 65 9.86 5.27 -2.60
N LEU A 66 9.82 6.16 -1.61
CA LEU A 66 10.93 6.37 -0.66
C LEU A 66 11.09 5.17 0.27
N ALA A 67 9.98 4.61 0.77
CA ALA A 67 9.98 3.39 1.58
C ALA A 67 10.62 2.22 0.82
N LEU A 68 10.32 2.06 -0.48
CA LEU A 68 11.01 1.07 -1.31
C LEU A 68 12.52 1.33 -1.46
N GLY A 69 12.95 2.60 -1.39
CA GLY A 69 14.37 2.98 -1.38
C GLY A 69 15.13 2.47 -0.16
N PHE A 70 14.45 2.16 0.95
CA PHE A 70 15.08 1.53 2.12
C PHE A 70 15.82 0.24 1.74
N TYR A 71 15.23 -0.56 0.86
CA TYR A 71 15.79 -1.82 0.41
C TYR A 71 17.04 -1.63 -0.45
N GLU A 72 17.28 -0.47 -1.06
CA GLU A 72 18.47 -0.23 -1.90
C GLU A 72 19.78 -0.14 -1.08
N ALA A 73 19.66 0.04 0.23
CA ALA A 73 20.78 0.15 1.15
C ALA A 73 21.62 -1.15 1.19
N GLU A 74 22.95 -1.01 1.19
CA GLU A 74 23.88 -2.16 1.20
C GLU A 74 23.62 -3.10 2.36
N ARG A 75 23.40 -2.56 3.56
CA ARG A 75 23.12 -3.38 4.75
C ARG A 75 21.90 -4.27 4.55
N ILE A 76 20.83 -3.73 3.98
CA ILE A 76 19.57 -4.46 3.78
C ILE A 76 19.75 -5.55 2.72
N PHE A 77 20.49 -5.25 1.65
CA PHE A 77 20.85 -6.25 0.65
C PHE A 77 21.63 -7.44 1.24
N GLN A 78 22.58 -7.19 2.14
CA GLN A 78 23.37 -8.26 2.78
C GLN A 78 22.55 -9.11 3.77
N GLU A 79 21.51 -8.54 4.37
CA GLU A 79 20.60 -9.22 5.30
C GLU A 79 19.47 -9.99 4.58
N ASP A 80 19.26 -9.75 3.28
CA ASP A 80 18.20 -10.38 2.50
C ASP A 80 18.43 -11.89 2.34
N GLN A 81 17.42 -12.69 2.68
CA GLN A 81 17.51 -14.16 2.61
C GLN A 81 17.79 -14.68 1.19
N HIS A 82 17.30 -14.02 0.14
CA HIS A 82 17.59 -14.44 -1.23
C HIS A 82 19.06 -14.20 -1.59
N GLN A 83 19.68 -13.14 -1.05
CA GLN A 83 21.11 -12.92 -1.19
C GLN A 83 21.89 -13.97 -0.39
N ILE A 84 21.48 -14.26 0.84
CA ILE A 84 22.09 -15.30 1.68
C ILE A 84 22.01 -16.68 1.00
N TRP A 85 20.93 -16.95 0.28
CA TRP A 85 20.72 -18.22 -0.46
C TRP A 85 21.33 -18.19 -1.88
N GLY A 86 22.02 -17.11 -2.25
CA GLY A 86 22.72 -16.97 -3.54
C GLY A 86 21.81 -16.81 -4.77
N LEU A 87 20.55 -16.42 -4.57
CA LEU A 87 19.58 -16.21 -5.66
C LEU A 87 19.81 -14.89 -6.40
N TYR A 88 20.51 -13.95 -5.77
CA TYR A 88 21.08 -12.77 -6.41
C TYR A 88 22.57 -13.03 -6.71
N GLY A 89 22.93 -12.97 -7.98
CA GLY A 89 24.33 -13.09 -8.42
C GLY A 89 25.11 -11.79 -8.28
N ASP A 90 24.40 -10.65 -8.29
CA ASP A 90 24.95 -9.31 -8.11
C ASP A 90 23.88 -8.37 -7.53
N LYS A 91 24.32 -7.33 -6.80
CA LYS A 91 23.45 -6.31 -6.22
C LYS A 91 22.65 -5.54 -7.28
N SER A 92 23.21 -5.34 -8.48
CA SER A 92 22.49 -4.65 -9.56
C SER A 92 21.15 -5.33 -9.87
N VAL A 93 21.10 -6.66 -9.86
CA VAL A 93 19.89 -7.45 -10.08
C VAL A 93 18.85 -7.22 -8.98
N TYR A 94 19.30 -7.08 -7.73
CA TYR A 94 18.44 -6.76 -6.60
C TYR A 94 17.85 -5.35 -6.72
N VAL A 95 18.67 -4.37 -7.09
CA VAL A 95 18.23 -2.97 -7.31
C VAL A 95 17.28 -2.86 -8.51
N ASP A 96 17.47 -3.68 -9.55
CA ASP A 96 16.55 -3.76 -10.69
C ASP A 96 15.17 -4.30 -10.27
N ASP A 97 15.13 -5.27 -9.36
CA ASP A 97 13.87 -5.78 -8.79
C ASP A 97 13.15 -4.71 -7.96
N ILE A 98 13.88 -3.93 -7.13
CA ILE A 98 13.31 -2.79 -6.40
C ILE A 98 12.78 -1.72 -7.38
N SER A 99 13.55 -1.42 -8.42
CA SER A 99 13.15 -0.48 -9.47
C SER A 99 11.88 -0.97 -10.20
N ARG A 100 11.74 -2.29 -10.40
CA ARG A 100 10.53 -2.89 -10.95
C ARG A 100 9.35 -2.73 -9.99
N LEU A 101 9.54 -2.95 -8.68
CA LEU A 101 8.49 -2.70 -7.68
C LEU A 101 8.02 -1.25 -7.70
N LYS A 102 8.94 -0.28 -7.72
CA LYS A 102 8.59 1.15 -7.86
C LYS A 102 7.75 1.42 -9.11
N LYS A 103 8.11 0.82 -10.25
CA LYS A 103 7.37 0.98 -11.52
C LYS A 103 5.98 0.34 -11.51
N LEU A 104 5.77 -0.72 -10.74
CA LEU A 104 4.51 -1.47 -10.64
C LEU A 104 3.56 -0.90 -9.57
N PHE A 105 4.01 0.04 -8.74
CA PHE A 105 3.17 0.66 -7.73
C PHE A 105 2.07 1.52 -8.36
N ARG A 106 0.82 1.32 -7.95
CA ARG A 106 -0.34 2.09 -8.41
C ARG A 106 -1.28 2.38 -7.24
N LEU A 107 -1.91 3.55 -7.27
CA LEU A 107 -3.11 3.84 -6.50
C LEU A 107 -4.27 3.94 -7.49
N THR A 108 -5.30 3.11 -7.32
CA THR A 108 -6.50 3.18 -8.18
C THR A 108 -7.46 4.18 -7.55
N LEU A 109 -7.58 5.37 -8.14
CA LEU A 109 -8.40 6.45 -7.59
C LEU A 109 -9.88 6.27 -7.95
N ARG A 110 -10.76 6.46 -6.96
CA ARG A 110 -12.22 6.50 -7.11
C ARG A 110 -12.69 7.83 -6.52
N GLU A 111 -13.04 8.75 -7.41
CA GLU A 111 -13.28 10.16 -7.07
C GLU A 111 -14.52 10.77 -7.76
N ASP A 112 -15.48 9.94 -8.16
CA ASP A 112 -16.75 10.41 -8.72
C ASP A 112 -17.68 10.92 -7.61
N PRO A 113 -17.91 12.24 -7.47
CA PRO A 113 -18.74 12.79 -6.40
C PRO A 113 -20.20 12.34 -6.49
N SER A 114 -20.71 12.06 -7.70
CA SER A 114 -22.10 11.66 -7.88
C SER A 114 -22.41 10.28 -7.29
N LEU A 115 -21.37 9.46 -7.11
CA LEU A 115 -21.46 8.11 -6.55
C LEU A 115 -20.93 8.02 -5.12
N LEU A 116 -19.96 8.87 -4.76
CA LEU A 116 -19.14 8.67 -3.56
C LEU A 116 -19.32 9.74 -2.48
N ASP A 117 -19.85 10.92 -2.81
CA ASP A 117 -19.96 12.01 -1.84
C ASP A 117 -20.86 11.63 -0.66
N GLY A 118 -20.34 11.78 0.55
CA GLY A 118 -21.03 11.48 1.79
C GLY A 118 -21.21 9.99 2.11
N LEU A 119 -20.63 9.06 1.33
CA LEU A 119 -20.71 7.64 1.65
C LEU A 119 -19.97 7.32 2.95
N ASP A 120 -20.65 6.56 3.82
CA ASP A 120 -20.04 6.01 5.02
C ASP A 120 -19.25 4.71 4.75
N ILE A 121 -18.53 4.21 5.77
CA ILE A 121 -17.73 3.00 5.65
C ILE A 121 -18.58 1.77 5.31
N ALA A 122 -19.81 1.66 5.80
CA ALA A 122 -20.67 0.50 5.52
C ALA A 122 -21.08 0.48 4.04
N GLN A 123 -21.47 1.64 3.51
CA GLN A 123 -21.80 1.83 2.09
C GLN A 123 -20.60 1.59 1.18
N ILE A 124 -19.41 2.08 1.56
CA ILE A 124 -18.17 1.80 0.82
C ILE A 124 -17.87 0.31 0.80
N ARG A 125 -18.03 -0.41 1.92
CA ARG A 125 -17.82 -1.87 1.95
C ARG A 125 -18.74 -2.60 0.97
N GLU A 126 -20.01 -2.21 0.90
CA GLU A 126 -20.96 -2.78 -0.06
C GLU A 126 -20.54 -2.49 -1.51
N LEU A 127 -20.13 -1.25 -1.81
CA LEU A 127 -19.63 -0.86 -3.12
C LEU A 127 -18.39 -1.68 -3.52
N CYS A 128 -17.40 -1.80 -2.62
CA CYS A 128 -16.18 -2.55 -2.87
C CYS A 128 -16.45 -4.04 -3.15
N ARG A 129 -17.41 -4.66 -2.46
CA ARG A 129 -17.81 -6.06 -2.74
C ARG A 129 -18.36 -6.22 -4.16
N LYS A 130 -19.12 -5.23 -4.66
CA LYS A 130 -19.65 -5.23 -6.03
C LYS A 130 -18.54 -5.03 -7.06
N GLU A 131 -17.56 -4.18 -6.76
CA GLU A 131 -16.44 -3.85 -7.65
C GLU A 131 -15.27 -4.86 -7.61
N LEU A 132 -15.27 -5.78 -6.63
CA LEU A 132 -14.21 -6.76 -6.40
C LEU A 132 -13.72 -7.52 -7.65
N PRO A 133 -14.60 -8.06 -8.52
CA PRO A 133 -14.15 -8.82 -9.68
C PRO A 133 -13.31 -7.98 -10.65
N GLU A 134 -13.59 -6.68 -10.73
CA GLU A 134 -12.86 -5.76 -11.60
C GLU A 134 -11.58 -5.25 -10.91
N ALA A 135 -11.66 -4.93 -9.62
CA ALA A 135 -10.50 -4.52 -8.83
C ALA A 135 -9.36 -5.57 -8.87
N ARG A 136 -9.71 -6.87 -8.75
CA ARG A 136 -8.75 -7.98 -8.81
C ARG A 136 -8.02 -8.15 -10.14
N LYS A 137 -8.55 -7.59 -11.24
CA LYS A 137 -7.86 -7.59 -12.54
C LYS A 137 -6.81 -6.49 -12.63
N ASN A 138 -7.04 -5.39 -11.92
CA ASN A 138 -6.28 -4.16 -12.08
C ASN A 138 -5.14 -4.02 -11.07
N ILE A 139 -5.33 -4.49 -9.83
CA ILE A 139 -4.35 -4.31 -8.74
C ILE A 139 -4.32 -5.50 -7.79
N GLU A 140 -3.10 -5.95 -7.44
CA GLU A 140 -2.90 -7.12 -6.58
C GLU A 140 -3.42 -6.92 -5.15
N GLY A 141 -3.42 -5.69 -4.62
CA GLY A 141 -3.97 -5.40 -3.28
C GLY A 141 -5.46 -5.72 -3.13
N ALA A 142 -6.22 -5.78 -4.22
CA ALA A 142 -7.64 -6.15 -4.19
C ALA A 142 -7.89 -7.63 -3.81
N LYS A 143 -6.84 -8.48 -3.79
CA LYS A 143 -6.97 -9.88 -3.35
C LYS A 143 -7.16 -9.98 -1.85
N SER A 144 -6.52 -9.11 -1.08
CA SER A 144 -6.56 -9.10 0.38
C SER A 144 -7.80 -8.43 0.96
N CYS A 145 -8.68 -7.91 0.11
CA CYS A 145 -9.94 -7.29 0.51
C CYS A 145 -9.84 -6.03 1.38
N PHE A 146 -8.76 -5.26 1.20
CA PHE A 146 -8.57 -3.94 1.81
C PHE A 146 -8.63 -2.81 0.77
N VAL A 147 -9.24 -1.69 1.16
CA VAL A 147 -9.23 -0.43 0.41
C VAL A 147 -8.86 0.74 1.30
N PHE A 148 -8.52 1.86 0.68
CA PHE A 148 -8.27 3.11 1.37
C PHE A 148 -9.45 4.07 1.19
N VAL A 149 -9.79 4.80 2.24
CA VAL A 149 -10.88 5.78 2.24
C VAL A 149 -10.36 7.12 2.75
N ALA A 150 -10.53 8.15 1.94
CA ALA A 150 -10.31 9.54 2.28
C ALA A 150 -11.67 10.22 2.50
N ASP A 151 -12.12 10.20 3.75
CA ASP A 151 -13.32 10.90 4.19
C ASP A 151 -12.98 12.30 4.71
N GLU A 152 -13.99 13.00 5.23
CA GLU A 152 -13.83 14.37 5.73
C GLU A 152 -12.74 14.47 6.82
N GLU A 153 -12.64 13.48 7.70
CA GLU A 153 -11.66 13.47 8.79
C GLU A 153 -10.24 13.37 8.22
N VAL A 154 -10.02 12.45 7.28
CA VAL A 154 -8.73 12.29 6.61
C VAL A 154 -8.31 13.57 5.87
N LEU A 155 -9.20 14.18 5.09
CA LEU A 155 -8.83 15.39 4.35
C LEU A 155 -8.58 16.59 5.28
N LYS A 156 -9.29 16.69 6.40
CA LYS A 156 -9.00 17.67 7.45
C LYS A 156 -7.68 17.40 8.18
N ASP A 157 -7.27 16.15 8.33
CA ASP A 157 -5.96 15.80 8.89
C ASP A 157 -4.84 16.26 7.94
N ILE A 158 -5.00 16.00 6.64
CA ILE A 158 -4.03 16.46 5.61
C ILE A 158 -3.93 17.98 5.59
N ALA A 159 -5.06 18.69 5.74
CA ALA A 159 -5.07 20.14 5.88
C ALA A 159 -4.25 20.65 7.08
N ARG A 160 -4.15 19.85 8.14
CA ARG A 160 -3.36 20.12 9.36
C ARG A 160 -1.92 19.57 9.27
N GLY A 161 -1.52 19.00 8.14
CA GLY A 161 -0.22 18.35 7.97
C GLY A 161 -0.09 17.00 8.66
N VAL A 162 -1.20 16.35 9.00
CA VAL A 162 -1.24 15.01 9.57
C VAL A 162 -1.50 14.00 8.45
N PHE A 163 -0.48 13.23 8.10
CA PHE A 163 -0.48 12.34 6.93
C PHE A 163 -0.94 10.92 7.27
N VAL A 164 -2.25 10.73 7.22
CA VAL A 164 -2.93 9.47 7.54
C VAL A 164 -3.98 9.10 6.50
N ILE A 165 -4.34 7.83 6.44
CA ILE A 165 -5.41 7.30 5.58
C ILE A 165 -6.20 6.23 6.33
N LYS A 166 -7.51 6.10 6.06
CA LYS A 166 -8.31 4.99 6.61
C LYS A 166 -8.16 3.76 5.72
N VAL A 167 -7.89 2.63 6.34
CA VAL A 167 -7.82 1.31 5.71
C VAL A 167 -9.07 0.55 6.11
N VAL A 168 -9.82 0.04 5.14
CA VAL A 168 -11.11 -0.62 5.35
C VAL A 168 -11.03 -2.05 4.84
N GLY A 169 -11.31 -3.01 5.71
CA GLY A 169 -11.52 -4.41 5.32
C GLY A 169 -12.96 -4.63 4.90
N TYR A 170 -13.22 -4.77 3.60
CA TYR A 170 -14.60 -4.82 3.10
C TYR A 170 -15.23 -6.20 3.12
N ASP A 171 -14.46 -7.27 3.26
CA ASP A 171 -14.97 -8.61 3.56
C ASP A 171 -14.94 -8.95 5.06
N TRP A 172 -14.64 -7.97 5.92
CA TRP A 172 -14.77 -8.10 7.37
C TRP A 172 -16.19 -8.55 7.75
N ASP A 173 -16.29 -9.46 8.70
CA ASP A 173 -17.54 -10.03 9.19
C ASP A 173 -17.96 -9.37 10.51
N GLU A 174 -19.25 -9.08 10.67
CA GLU A 174 -19.81 -8.41 11.86
C GLU A 174 -19.72 -9.26 13.13
N ASP A 175 -19.57 -10.57 12.97
CA ASP A 175 -19.32 -11.50 14.09
C ASP A 175 -17.89 -11.40 14.65
N ARG A 176 -17.00 -10.62 14.01
CA ARG A 176 -15.64 -10.36 14.50
C ARG A 176 -15.63 -9.20 15.49
N LEU A 177 -14.76 -9.28 16.50
CA LEU A 177 -14.52 -8.16 17.43
C LEU A 177 -13.71 -7.05 16.72
N GLY A 178 -14.13 -5.80 16.88
CA GLY A 178 -13.43 -4.62 16.35
C GLY A 178 -14.30 -3.78 15.41
N GLN A 179 -13.71 -2.74 14.81
CA GLN A 179 -14.31 -2.06 13.66
C GLN A 179 -13.76 -2.66 12.37
N CYS A 180 -14.46 -2.45 11.24
CA CYS A 180 -14.03 -2.88 9.91
C CYS A 180 -13.05 -1.90 9.24
N TRP A 181 -12.47 -0.97 10.00
CA TRP A 181 -11.44 -0.05 9.51
C TRP A 181 -10.43 0.34 10.59
N MET A 182 -9.26 0.83 10.17
CA MET A 182 -8.22 1.42 11.01
C MET A 182 -7.58 2.62 10.30
N ARG A 183 -6.76 3.43 10.99
CA ARG A 183 -5.92 4.45 10.34
C ARG A 183 -4.48 4.00 10.27
N ILE A 184 -3.82 4.32 9.17
CA ILE A 184 -2.38 4.14 9.03
C ILE A 184 -1.75 5.48 8.65
N PRO A 185 -0.49 5.76 9.04
CA PRO A 185 0.30 6.80 8.41
C PRO A 185 0.48 6.47 6.93
N THR A 186 0.45 7.47 6.05
CA THR A 186 0.65 7.26 4.61
C THR A 186 2.04 6.71 4.26
N GLY A 187 3.00 6.84 5.17
CA GLY A 187 4.33 6.21 5.08
C GLY A 187 4.31 4.68 5.21
N GLU A 188 3.26 4.11 5.82
CA GLU A 188 3.14 2.67 6.11
C GLU A 188 2.40 1.89 5.01
N VAL A 189 2.10 2.51 3.86
CA VAL A 189 1.41 1.84 2.74
C VAL A 189 2.22 0.64 2.22
N LEU A 190 3.55 0.76 2.13
CA LEU A 190 4.41 -0.34 1.73
C LEU A 190 4.42 -1.46 2.78
N GLU A 191 4.50 -1.09 4.05
CA GLU A 191 4.54 -2.05 5.16
C GLU A 191 3.24 -2.84 5.26
N LEU A 192 2.09 -2.18 5.11
CA LEU A 192 0.79 -2.86 5.03
C LEU A 192 0.77 -3.86 3.87
N TRP A 193 1.25 -3.46 2.69
CA TRP A 193 1.30 -4.37 1.54
C TRP A 193 2.18 -5.60 1.81
N GLN A 194 3.33 -5.40 2.45
CA GLN A 194 4.25 -6.49 2.79
C GLN A 194 3.66 -7.42 3.85
N ALA A 195 2.98 -6.87 4.86
CA ALA A 195 2.29 -7.65 5.88
C ALA A 195 1.18 -8.52 5.25
N LEU A 196 0.35 -7.93 4.37
CA LEU A 196 -0.68 -8.69 3.65
C LEU A 196 -0.11 -9.82 2.79
N LEU A 197 1.02 -9.59 2.12
CA LEU A 197 1.73 -10.64 1.37
C LEU A 197 2.29 -11.74 2.28
N LEU A 198 2.86 -11.36 3.43
CA LEU A 198 3.38 -12.30 4.42
C LEU A 198 2.25 -13.20 4.91
N TRP A 199 1.13 -12.62 5.34
CA TRP A 199 0.00 -13.36 5.89
C TRP A 199 -0.64 -14.29 4.85
N ASP A 200 -0.80 -13.86 3.60
CA ASP A 200 -1.23 -14.73 2.48
C ASP A 200 -0.26 -15.90 2.29
N SER A 201 1.06 -15.67 2.40
CA SER A 201 2.07 -16.71 2.21
C SER A 201 2.10 -17.78 3.31
N ILE A 202 1.64 -17.42 4.51
CA ILE A 202 1.58 -18.33 5.67
C ILE A 202 0.15 -18.81 5.97
N ASP A 203 -0.81 -18.54 5.07
CA ASP A 203 -2.23 -18.88 5.23
C ASP A 203 -2.83 -18.35 6.55
N SER A 204 -2.39 -17.15 6.97
CA SER A 204 -2.94 -16.47 8.14
C SER A 204 -4.04 -15.49 7.76
N ASP A 205 -5.02 -15.36 8.65
CA ASP A 205 -6.11 -14.42 8.50
C ASP A 205 -5.61 -12.99 8.81
N PRO A 206 -5.60 -12.06 7.83
CA PRO A 206 -5.11 -10.69 8.04
C PRO A 206 -5.85 -9.96 9.16
N TYR A 207 -7.13 -10.28 9.37
CA TYR A 207 -7.93 -9.70 10.45
C TYR A 207 -7.48 -10.17 11.83
N ARG A 208 -6.91 -11.38 11.93
CA ARG A 208 -6.35 -11.91 13.17
C ARG A 208 -5.02 -11.24 13.50
N GLU A 209 -4.17 -11.04 12.50
CA GLU A 209 -2.85 -10.43 12.68
C GLU A 209 -2.95 -8.94 13.03
N ILE A 210 -3.94 -8.24 12.47
CA ILE A 210 -4.24 -6.85 12.82
C ILE A 210 -5.14 -6.75 14.07
N LYS A 211 -5.62 -7.85 14.66
CA LYS A 211 -6.73 -7.87 15.65
C LYS A 211 -6.54 -6.92 16.83
N ASP A 212 -5.31 -6.76 17.32
CA ASP A 212 -5.00 -5.86 18.44
C ASP A 212 -4.97 -4.37 18.02
N HIS A 213 -5.23 -4.07 16.75
CA HIS A 213 -5.15 -2.74 16.14
C HIS A 213 -6.43 -2.28 15.39
N TRP A 214 -7.48 -3.10 15.31
CA TRP A 214 -8.81 -2.67 14.84
C TRP A 214 -9.53 -1.89 15.95
N PHE A 215 -8.92 -0.77 16.35
CA PHE A 215 -9.40 0.03 17.45
C PHE A 215 -10.77 0.63 17.11
N GLY A 216 -11.68 0.68 18.08
CA GLY A 216 -13.02 1.21 17.90
C GLY A 216 -13.04 2.73 17.68
N GLU A 217 -13.77 3.48 18.51
CA GLU A 217 -13.63 4.96 18.53
C GLU A 217 -12.18 5.41 18.76
N GLU A 218 -11.34 4.54 19.34
CA GLU A 218 -9.91 4.73 19.51
C GLU A 218 -9.11 4.73 18.20
N SER A 219 -9.62 4.18 17.08
CA SER A 219 -9.01 4.36 15.75
C SER A 219 -9.02 5.82 15.30
N LYS A 220 -9.80 6.70 15.93
CA LYS A 220 -9.69 8.16 15.72
C LYS A 220 -8.46 8.75 16.39
N ARG A 221 -7.87 8.06 17.37
CA ARG A 221 -6.74 8.55 18.17
C ARG A 221 -5.43 7.86 17.85
N TYR A 222 -5.47 6.59 17.45
CA TYR A 222 -4.28 5.79 17.20
C TYR A 222 -4.18 5.36 15.75
N THR A 223 -2.95 5.27 15.27
CA THR A 223 -2.61 4.70 13.97
C THR A 223 -1.99 3.32 14.16
N TRP A 224 -2.17 2.44 13.18
CA TRP A 224 -1.48 1.15 13.14
C TRP A 224 0.04 1.38 13.22
N PRO A 225 0.74 0.71 14.16
CA PRO A 225 2.17 0.93 14.37
C PRO A 225 3.07 0.15 13.39
N GLY A 226 2.48 -0.62 12.48
CA GLY A 226 3.21 -1.58 11.63
C GLY A 226 3.13 -3.01 12.14
N ASP A 227 3.72 -3.95 11.40
CA ASP A 227 3.85 -5.36 11.80
C ASP A 227 5.28 -5.62 12.29
N ALA A 228 5.43 -6.16 13.50
CA ALA A 228 6.74 -6.40 14.10
C ALA A 228 7.62 -7.40 13.33
N SER A 229 7.02 -8.18 12.43
CA SER A 229 7.68 -9.15 11.55
C SER A 229 8.20 -8.50 10.26
N ILE A 230 7.82 -7.25 9.98
CA ILE A 230 8.24 -6.48 8.81
C ILE A 230 9.24 -5.40 9.25
N HIS A 231 10.19 -5.07 8.37
CA HIS A 231 11.11 -3.96 8.66
C HIS A 231 10.33 -2.63 8.65
N PRO A 232 10.46 -1.81 9.70
CA PRO A 232 9.75 -0.54 9.80
C PRO A 232 10.27 0.43 8.74
N THR A 233 9.53 0.57 7.63
CA THR A 233 9.96 1.43 6.51
C THR A 233 9.33 2.82 6.57
N GLY A 234 8.28 3.02 7.37
CA GLY A 234 7.61 4.31 7.53
C GLY A 234 8.53 5.45 7.94
N GLY A 235 9.53 5.21 8.80
CA GLY A 235 10.51 6.23 9.19
C GLY A 235 11.40 6.74 8.05
N CYS A 236 11.50 6.00 6.94
CA CYS A 236 12.20 6.41 5.72
C CYS A 236 11.31 7.19 4.75
N SER A 237 10.01 7.22 5.02
CA SER A 237 9.00 7.84 4.15
C SER A 237 8.14 8.85 4.90
N GLU A 238 8.39 9.14 6.18
CA GLU A 238 7.65 10.15 6.94
C GLU A 238 7.59 11.50 6.20
N ALA A 239 6.38 11.99 5.97
CA ALA A 239 6.13 13.34 5.51
C ALA A 239 6.37 14.28 6.70
N ARG A 240 7.42 15.10 6.62
CA ARG A 240 7.72 16.11 7.63
C ARG A 240 7.51 17.50 7.04
N THR A 241 6.81 18.34 7.79
CA THR A 241 6.89 19.79 7.61
C THR A 241 8.31 20.24 7.91
N ALA A 242 8.82 21.25 7.18
CA ALA A 242 10.19 21.70 7.32
C ALA A 242 10.52 22.18 8.75
N TRP A 243 11.09 21.29 9.56
CA TRP A 243 11.70 21.63 10.85
C TRP A 243 13.23 21.49 10.72
N PRO A 244 14.01 22.54 11.05
CA PRO A 244 15.44 22.62 10.72
C PRO A 244 16.35 21.62 11.45
N GLU A 245 15.87 20.90 12.47
CA GLU A 245 16.72 20.10 13.38
C GLU A 245 16.69 18.58 13.14
N SER A 246 15.95 18.11 12.14
CA SER A 246 15.77 16.67 11.88
C SER A 246 17.02 16.02 11.25
N ARG A 247 17.87 15.38 12.06
CA ARG A 247 18.98 14.49 11.63
C ARG A 247 18.56 13.02 11.58
N SER A 248 17.70 12.64 10.64
CA SER A 248 17.51 11.21 10.35
C SER A 248 18.66 10.67 9.51
N ARG A 249 19.06 9.41 9.76
CA ARG A 249 20.05 8.67 8.97
C ARG A 249 19.51 8.25 7.58
N PHE A 250 18.22 8.46 7.32
CA PHE A 250 17.54 8.13 6.07
C PHE A 250 16.88 9.35 5.46
N SER A 251 16.80 9.39 4.13
CA SER A 251 16.16 10.46 3.37
C SER A 251 14.68 10.60 3.77
N GLN A 252 14.29 11.74 4.32
CA GLN A 252 12.89 12.01 4.70
C GLN A 252 12.16 12.76 3.60
N PHE A 253 10.84 12.53 3.48
CA PHE A 253 9.98 13.26 2.56
C PHE A 253 9.62 14.62 3.16
N ARG A 254 9.91 15.71 2.45
CA ARG A 254 9.56 17.08 2.86
C ARG A 254 8.47 17.63 1.95
N LEU A 255 7.49 18.28 2.57
CA LEU A 255 6.50 19.09 1.87
C LEU A 255 6.80 20.56 2.14
N ASP A 256 7.16 21.27 1.08
CA ASP A 256 7.29 22.72 1.08
C ASP A 256 5.90 23.29 0.75
N TYR A 257 5.32 24.06 1.69
CA TYR A 257 4.02 24.73 1.53
C TYR A 257 4.18 26.23 1.36
#